data_AF-A0A371QKJ3-F1
#
_entry.id   AF-A0A371QKJ3-F1
#
_cell.length_a   1.000
_cell.length_b   1.000
_cell.length_c   1.000
_cell.angle_alpha   90.00
_cell.angle_beta   90.00
_cell.angle_gamma   90.00
#
_symmetry.space_group_name_H-M   'P 1'
#
loop_
_entity.id
_entity.type
_entity.pdbx_description
1 polymer ?
#
loop_
_entity_poly.entity_id
_entity_poly.type
_entity_poly.pdbx_seq_one_letter_code
_entity_poly.pdbx_strand_id
1 'polypeptide(L)'
;MGTSFSNRFISGSLFLVVLALIAISCSQLQEAAYRGATNAVSDEVEQRVYRGVSSLIAGYTSDMLYQLAYTQAFMVGGYGAGFEDFEEGQGAVWRMETEGEEERVSFTTERALVKKDEDGSSWWYLSYQPEDDDAIEYEIKFNRSMEPLEMYMRNPESGDVEHHVFRENGDTGDIDGDYDELREDGFHTAYFNMDEWEEYREGTETIRVGSNSFNTTILFYEGTEEEGDEHMNVRWWITEEVPGQLIKYEMRDTNEGTRVSGEMLDFRDDYTVRFASN
;
A
#
# COMPACT_ATOMS: atom_id res chain seq x y z
N MET A 1 -23.79 7.08 -63.63
CA MET A 1 -23.14 7.79 -62.51
C MET A 1 -22.64 6.74 -61.56
N GLY A 2 -21.33 6.51 -61.56
CA GLY A 2 -20.67 5.52 -60.71
C GLY A 2 -19.48 6.15 -60.01
N THR A 3 -18.92 5.35 -59.09
CA THR A 3 -17.63 5.49 -58.39
C THR A 3 -17.57 6.54 -57.27
N SER A 4 -16.87 6.39 -56.15
CA SER A 4 -16.17 5.29 -55.44
C SER A 4 -15.22 5.96 -54.43
N PHE A 5 -15.19 5.49 -53.16
CA PHE A 5 -14.04 5.50 -52.20
C PHE A 5 -13.42 6.86 -51.77
N SER A 6 -12.86 7.10 -50.58
CA SER A 6 -12.22 6.26 -49.55
C SER A 6 -11.95 7.07 -48.25
N ASN A 7 -11.72 6.33 -47.15
CA ASN A 7 -10.82 6.61 -46.01
C ASN A 7 -11.11 7.84 -45.11
N ARG A 8 -11.15 7.73 -43.79
CA ARG A 8 -10.10 7.13 -42.94
C ARG A 8 -10.69 6.40 -41.72
N PHE A 9 -10.53 5.08 -41.68
CA PHE A 9 -10.41 4.34 -40.43
C PHE A 9 -8.99 4.61 -39.92
N ILE A 10 -8.83 5.53 -38.97
CA ILE A 10 -7.61 5.59 -38.15
C ILE A 10 -7.85 4.59 -37.03
N SER A 11 -7.23 3.42 -37.23
CA SER A 11 -6.80 2.43 -36.24
C SER A 11 -7.20 2.70 -34.78
N GLY A 12 -8.35 2.17 -34.36
CA GLY A 12 -8.63 1.93 -32.93
C GLY A 12 -7.69 0.90 -32.30
N SER A 13 -6.87 0.22 -33.12
CA SER A 13 -5.89 -0.77 -32.67
C SER A 13 -4.57 -0.16 -32.19
N LEU A 14 -4.30 1.14 -32.40
CA LEU A 14 -3.08 1.78 -31.88
C LEU A 14 -3.30 2.36 -30.47
N PHE A 15 -4.53 2.78 -30.14
CA PHE A 15 -4.90 3.30 -28.83
C PHE A 15 -5.00 2.18 -27.77
N LEU A 16 -5.51 1.00 -28.17
CA LEU A 16 -5.58 -0.18 -27.30
C LEU A 16 -4.22 -0.83 -27.00
N VAL A 17 -3.22 -0.68 -27.87
CA VAL A 17 -1.86 -1.22 -27.65
C VAL A 17 -1.03 -0.32 -26.73
N VAL A 18 -1.35 0.98 -26.66
CA VAL A 18 -0.70 1.91 -25.72
C VAL A 18 -1.30 1.78 -24.32
N LEU A 19 -2.62 1.60 -24.18
CA LEU A 19 -3.27 1.33 -22.89
C LEU A 19 -2.80 0.01 -22.25
N ALA A 20 -2.60 -1.05 -23.04
CA ALA A 20 -2.11 -2.33 -22.55
C ALA A 20 -0.64 -2.29 -22.07
N LEU A 21 0.18 -1.36 -22.56
CA LEU A 21 1.58 -1.23 -22.14
C LEU A 21 1.74 -0.40 -20.84
N ILE A 22 0.75 0.41 -20.49
CA ILE A 22 0.76 1.23 -19.27
C ILE A 22 0.30 0.43 -18.05
N ALA A 23 -0.71 -0.44 -18.21
CA ALA A 23 -1.16 -1.36 -17.15
C ALA A 23 -0.05 -2.34 -16.71
N ILE A 24 0.79 -2.79 -17.65
CA ILE A 24 1.93 -3.68 -17.38
C ILE A 24 3.01 -3.00 -16.53
N SER A 25 3.13 -1.67 -16.53
CA SER A 25 4.17 -0.98 -15.77
C SER A 25 3.85 -0.84 -14.27
N CYS A 26 2.57 -0.68 -13.92
CA CYS A 26 2.13 -0.65 -12.52
C CYS A 26 2.01 -2.06 -11.94
N SER A 27 1.49 -3.02 -12.71
CA SER A 27 1.52 -4.43 -12.28
C SER A 27 2.94 -4.94 -12.17
N GLN A 28 3.89 -4.60 -13.06
CA GLN A 28 5.29 -5.04 -12.89
C GLN A 28 6.06 -4.33 -11.78
N LEU A 29 5.67 -3.14 -11.32
CA LEU A 29 6.30 -2.52 -10.14
C LEU A 29 5.70 -3.04 -8.85
N GLN A 30 4.39 -3.28 -8.79
CA GLN A 30 3.76 -3.99 -7.68
C GLN A 30 4.17 -5.45 -7.65
N GLU A 31 4.23 -6.12 -8.79
CA GLU A 31 4.68 -7.48 -8.99
C GLU A 31 6.21 -7.57 -8.92
N ALA A 32 7.01 -6.53 -9.18
CA ALA A 32 8.45 -6.53 -8.83
C ALA A 32 8.71 -6.06 -7.40
N ALA A 33 7.77 -5.40 -6.73
CA ALA A 33 7.79 -5.18 -5.29
C ALA A 33 7.33 -6.45 -4.55
N TYR A 34 6.33 -7.15 -5.06
CA TYR A 34 5.83 -8.44 -4.58
C TYR A 34 6.79 -9.57 -4.97
N ARG A 35 7.20 -9.72 -6.25
CA ARG A 35 8.28 -10.63 -6.71
C ARG A 35 9.66 -10.20 -6.25
N GLY A 36 9.91 -8.93 -5.96
CA GLY A 36 11.14 -8.50 -5.29
C GLY A 36 11.15 -8.91 -3.83
N ALA A 37 9.97 -8.92 -3.19
CA ALA A 37 9.77 -9.48 -1.86
C ALA A 37 9.72 -11.03 -1.86
N THR A 38 9.29 -11.70 -2.94
CA THR A 38 9.12 -13.16 -2.99
C THR A 38 10.20 -13.94 -3.77
N ASN A 39 10.90 -13.34 -4.75
CA ASN A 39 11.99 -13.99 -5.50
C ASN A 39 13.40 -13.60 -5.04
N ALA A 40 13.53 -12.82 -3.97
CA ALA A 40 14.83 -12.45 -3.40
C ALA A 40 15.18 -13.28 -2.16
N VAL A 41 15.02 -14.61 -2.17
CA VAL A 41 15.42 -15.44 -1.01
C VAL A 41 16.14 -16.72 -1.43
N SER A 42 17.45 -16.70 -1.20
CA SER A 42 18.32 -17.86 -0.96
C SER A 42 19.26 -17.44 0.19
N ASP A 43 19.54 -18.34 1.13
CA ASP A 43 20.22 -18.19 2.45
C ASP A 43 21.40 -17.18 2.62
N GLU A 44 21.90 -16.52 1.57
CA GLU A 44 22.79 -15.34 1.67
C GLU A 44 22.03 -14.00 1.96
N VAL A 45 20.71 -14.04 2.16
CA VAL A 45 19.82 -12.87 2.13
C VAL A 45 19.68 -12.14 3.48
N GLU A 46 19.75 -12.80 4.64
CA GLU A 46 19.65 -12.10 5.95
C GLU A 46 20.69 -10.98 6.11
N GLN A 47 21.95 -11.19 5.69
CA GLN A 47 22.98 -10.15 5.74
C GLN A 47 22.92 -9.14 4.58
N ARG A 48 22.14 -9.42 3.52
CA ARG A 48 21.91 -8.53 2.38
C ARG A 48 20.60 -7.75 2.49
N VAL A 49 19.64 -8.14 3.32
CA VAL A 49 18.42 -7.34 3.54
C VAL A 49 18.73 -6.12 4.39
N TYR A 50 19.58 -6.23 5.41
CA TYR A 50 20.04 -5.04 6.15
C TYR A 50 20.90 -4.08 5.33
N ARG A 51 21.99 -4.60 4.74
CA ARG A 51 22.88 -3.81 3.87
C ARG A 51 22.20 -3.41 2.57
N GLY A 52 21.17 -4.15 2.18
CA GLY A 52 20.27 -3.91 1.06
C GLY A 52 19.33 -2.80 1.40
N VAL A 53 18.44 -2.92 2.38
CA VAL A 53 17.43 -1.91 2.70
C VAL A 53 18.04 -0.55 3.05
N SER A 54 19.16 -0.47 3.77
CA SER A 54 19.86 0.82 3.96
C SER A 54 20.50 1.38 2.67
N SER A 55 21.05 0.53 1.78
CA SER A 55 21.57 0.94 0.46
C SER A 55 20.51 1.05 -0.66
N LEU A 56 19.36 0.43 -0.46
CA LEU A 56 18.18 0.40 -1.30
C LEU A 56 17.39 1.67 -0.99
N ILE A 57 17.19 2.06 0.26
CA ILE A 57 16.64 3.37 0.63
C ILE A 57 17.53 4.51 0.12
N ALA A 58 18.86 4.38 0.20
CA ALA A 58 19.79 5.32 -0.43
C ALA A 58 19.70 5.35 -1.97
N GLY A 59 19.12 4.32 -2.58
CA GLY A 59 18.86 4.20 -4.02
C GLY A 59 17.38 4.36 -4.41
N TYR A 60 16.47 4.47 -3.45
CA TYR A 60 15.04 4.65 -3.70
C TYR A 60 14.84 6.08 -4.12
N THR A 61 14.12 6.24 -5.23
CA THR A 61 13.63 7.56 -5.60
C THR A 61 12.63 8.01 -4.54
N SER A 62 12.44 9.32 -4.41
CA SER A 62 11.37 9.87 -3.57
C SER A 62 10.01 9.24 -3.90
N ASP A 63 9.79 8.85 -5.16
CA ASP A 63 8.56 8.18 -5.61
C ASP A 63 8.39 6.78 -4.99
N MET A 64 9.46 6.00 -4.84
CA MET A 64 9.41 4.68 -4.21
C MET A 64 9.13 4.78 -2.70
N LEU A 65 9.77 5.74 -2.03
CA LEU A 65 9.51 6.01 -0.61
C LEU A 65 8.07 6.49 -0.40
N TYR A 66 7.57 7.35 -1.29
CA TYR A 66 6.18 7.78 -1.29
C TYR A 66 5.22 6.59 -1.45
N GLN A 67 5.44 5.72 -2.45
CA GLN A 67 4.56 4.57 -2.68
C GLN A 67 4.51 3.64 -1.46
N LEU A 68 5.66 3.34 -0.86
CA LEU A 68 5.73 2.51 0.35
C LEU A 68 4.94 3.16 1.50
N ALA A 69 5.18 4.45 1.76
CA ALA A 69 4.53 5.19 2.82
C ALA A 69 3.01 5.29 2.60
N TYR A 70 2.58 5.60 1.37
CA TYR A 70 1.18 5.73 1.00
C TYR A 70 0.44 4.39 1.14
N THR A 71 0.98 3.30 0.59
CA THR A 71 0.38 1.97 0.70
C THR A 71 0.29 1.52 2.15
N GLN A 72 1.33 1.75 2.95
CA GLN A 72 1.33 1.37 4.36
C GLN A 72 0.35 2.21 5.20
N ALA A 73 0.31 3.53 4.98
CA ALA A 73 -0.57 4.43 5.72
C ALA A 73 -2.05 4.17 5.40
N PHE A 74 -2.38 3.91 4.14
CA PHE A 74 -3.78 3.97 3.69
C PHE A 74 -4.35 2.65 3.20
N MET A 75 -3.53 1.67 2.85
CA MET A 75 -3.96 0.50 2.06
C MET A 75 -3.54 -0.85 2.66
N VAL A 76 -3.62 -1.01 3.99
CA VAL A 76 -3.31 -2.28 4.65
C VAL A 76 -4.24 -3.38 4.13
N GLY A 77 -3.67 -4.43 3.54
CA GLY A 77 -4.45 -5.55 2.99
C GLY A 77 -5.39 -5.18 1.85
N GLY A 78 -5.02 -4.17 1.05
CA GLY A 78 -5.84 -3.70 -0.08
C GLY A 78 -7.16 -3.05 0.33
N TYR A 79 -7.39 -2.87 1.63
CA TYR A 79 -8.56 -2.19 2.18
C TYR A 79 -8.27 -0.70 2.28
N GLY A 80 -8.90 0.08 1.41
CA GLY A 80 -8.70 1.53 1.30
C GLY A 80 -9.73 2.38 2.05
N ALA A 81 -10.56 1.79 2.89
CA ALA A 81 -11.58 2.50 3.67
C ALA A 81 -11.18 2.67 5.14
N GLY A 82 -11.87 3.57 5.84
CA GLY A 82 -11.73 3.78 7.29
C GLY A 82 -10.46 4.52 7.74
N PHE A 83 -9.49 4.79 6.87
CA PHE A 83 -8.28 5.53 7.26
C PHE A 83 -8.60 6.98 7.71
N GLU A 84 -9.69 7.55 7.23
CA GLU A 84 -10.18 8.87 7.66
C GLU A 84 -10.67 8.88 9.12
N ASP A 85 -11.02 7.71 9.66
CA ASP A 85 -11.56 7.55 11.02
C ASP A 85 -10.47 7.63 12.11
N PHE A 86 -9.20 7.66 11.72
CA PHE A 86 -8.12 7.88 12.69
C PHE A 86 -8.26 9.27 13.33
N GLU A 87 -8.35 9.27 14.66
CA GLU A 87 -8.19 10.47 15.48
C GLU A 87 -6.71 10.75 15.74
N GLU A 88 -6.38 12.00 16.06
CA GLU A 88 -5.01 12.35 16.47
C GLU A 88 -4.61 11.54 17.70
N GLY A 89 -3.46 10.88 17.61
CA GLY A 89 -2.93 9.98 18.64
C GLY A 89 -3.34 8.52 18.45
N GLN A 90 -4.23 8.20 17.51
CA GLN A 90 -4.62 6.80 17.26
C GLN A 90 -3.65 6.07 16.33
N GLY A 91 -3.46 4.78 16.58
CA GLY A 91 -2.63 3.90 15.76
C GLY A 91 -3.00 2.43 15.90
N ALA A 92 -2.58 1.63 14.92
CA ALA A 92 -2.80 0.19 14.88
C ALA A 92 -1.52 -0.55 14.49
N VAL A 93 -1.32 -1.72 15.11
CA VAL A 93 -0.20 -2.64 14.87
C VAL A 93 -0.75 -3.90 14.24
N TRP A 94 -0.09 -4.40 13.21
CA TRP A 94 -0.52 -5.51 12.38
C TRP A 94 0.62 -6.51 12.21
N ARG A 95 0.31 -7.81 12.27
CA ARG A 95 1.16 -8.85 11.75
C ARG A 95 0.73 -9.18 10.34
N MET A 96 1.67 -9.16 9.42
CA MET A 96 1.50 -9.53 8.03
C MET A 96 2.18 -10.87 7.80
N GLU A 97 1.56 -11.73 7.00
CA GLU A 97 2.06 -13.06 6.68
C GLU A 97 1.82 -13.38 5.22
N THR A 98 2.86 -13.84 4.53
CA THR A 98 2.76 -14.44 3.20
C THR A 98 3.14 -15.91 3.32
N GLU A 99 2.29 -16.79 2.80
CA GLU A 99 2.44 -18.24 2.82
C GLU A 99 2.39 -18.75 1.37
N GLY A 100 3.49 -19.31 0.88
CA GLY A 100 3.60 -19.98 -0.41
C GLY A 100 3.91 -21.47 -0.27
N GLU A 101 4.25 -22.14 -1.37
CA GLU A 101 4.55 -23.59 -1.35
C GLU A 101 5.79 -23.95 -0.51
N GLU A 102 6.81 -23.08 -0.52
CA GLU A 102 8.13 -23.39 0.05
C GLU A 102 8.46 -22.59 1.32
N GLU A 103 7.86 -21.42 1.51
CA GLU A 103 8.24 -20.48 2.57
C GLU A 103 7.06 -19.70 3.15
N ARG A 104 7.19 -19.32 4.42
CA ARG A 104 6.33 -18.38 5.12
C ARG A 104 7.17 -17.20 5.57
N VAL A 105 6.78 -16.00 5.17
CA VAL A 105 7.41 -14.75 5.60
C VAL A 105 6.44 -14.01 6.51
N SER A 106 6.92 -13.50 7.65
CA SER A 106 6.14 -12.66 8.55
C SER A 106 6.89 -11.37 8.92
N PHE A 107 6.13 -10.30 9.09
CA PHE A 107 6.62 -9.03 9.61
C PHE A 107 5.51 -8.30 10.33
N THR A 108 5.88 -7.36 11.19
CA THR A 108 4.97 -6.44 11.87
C THR A 108 5.00 -5.09 11.17
N THR A 109 3.83 -4.48 11.01
CA THR A 109 3.69 -3.11 10.55
C THR A 109 2.84 -2.30 11.52
N GLU A 110 3.19 -1.03 11.69
CA GLU A 110 2.50 -0.10 12.56
C GLU A 110 2.21 1.17 11.77
N ARG A 111 1.01 1.73 11.96
CA ARG A 111 0.63 3.04 11.45
C ARG A 111 -0.12 3.82 12.51
N ALA A 112 0.15 5.11 12.60
CA ALA A 112 -0.55 6.00 13.54
C ALA A 112 -0.66 7.42 12.99
N LEU A 113 -1.82 8.04 13.19
CA LEU A 113 -2.00 9.45 12.95
C LEU A 113 -1.50 10.22 14.17
N VAL A 114 -0.30 10.79 14.09
CA VAL A 114 0.36 11.43 15.24
C VAL A 114 -0.01 12.90 15.41
N LYS A 115 -0.48 13.57 14.34
CA LYS A 115 -0.87 14.99 14.39
C LYS A 115 -1.74 15.40 13.21
N LYS A 116 -2.73 16.28 13.43
CA LYS A 116 -3.44 17.03 12.38
C LYS A 116 -3.08 18.53 12.50
N ASP A 117 -2.60 19.14 11.42
CA ASP A 117 -2.28 20.57 11.37
C ASP A 117 -3.52 21.41 11.00
N GLU A 118 -3.51 22.71 11.33
CA GLU A 118 -4.63 23.64 11.05
C GLU A 118 -4.91 23.81 9.53
N ASP A 119 -3.88 23.64 8.71
CA ASP A 119 -3.98 23.66 7.25
C ASP A 119 -4.60 22.36 6.69
N GLY A 120 -4.95 21.38 7.53
CA GLY A 120 -5.53 20.10 7.18
C GLY A 120 -4.52 19.06 6.68
N SER A 121 -3.23 19.37 6.71
CA SER A 121 -2.20 18.36 6.56
C SER A 121 -2.13 17.46 7.81
N SER A 122 -1.56 16.27 7.66
CA SER A 122 -1.50 15.28 8.73
C SER A 122 -0.13 14.60 8.78
N TRP A 123 0.34 14.35 9.99
CA TRP A 123 1.55 13.58 10.26
C TRP A 123 1.18 12.16 10.60
N TRP A 124 1.83 11.22 9.93
CA TRP A 124 1.66 9.80 10.15
C TRP A 124 2.98 9.17 10.56
N TYR A 125 2.97 8.42 11.65
CA TYR A 125 4.07 7.52 12.00
C TYR A 125 3.82 6.16 11.37
N LEU A 126 4.87 5.59 10.80
CA LEU A 126 4.88 4.32 10.09
C LEU A 126 6.09 3.52 10.55
N SER A 127 5.89 2.23 10.78
CA SER A 127 6.99 1.30 11.10
C SER A 127 6.81 -0.05 10.43
N TYR A 128 7.92 -0.61 9.97
CA TYR A 128 8.02 -1.93 9.38
C TYR A 128 9.11 -2.71 10.10
N GLN A 129 8.76 -3.89 10.59
CA GLN A 129 9.60 -4.72 11.45
C GLN A 129 9.56 -6.16 10.98
N PRO A 130 10.59 -6.64 10.24
CA PRO A 130 10.75 -8.07 9.98
C PRO A 130 10.89 -8.88 11.27
N GLU A 131 10.59 -10.18 11.24
CA GLU A 131 10.60 -11.05 12.43
C GLU A 131 11.96 -11.11 13.14
N ASP A 132 13.06 -11.13 12.38
CA ASP A 132 14.43 -11.32 12.89
C ASP A 132 15.32 -10.07 12.72
N ASP A 133 14.71 -8.91 12.51
CA ASP A 133 15.41 -7.66 12.14
C ASP A 133 15.11 -6.52 13.14
N ASP A 134 15.62 -5.30 12.90
CA ASP A 134 15.25 -4.06 13.61
C ASP A 134 14.15 -3.31 12.83
N ALA A 135 13.35 -2.51 13.53
CA ALA A 135 12.29 -1.75 12.89
C ALA A 135 12.85 -0.59 12.06
N ILE A 136 12.28 -0.42 10.87
CA ILE A 136 12.42 0.79 10.06
C ILE A 136 11.27 1.70 10.43
N GLU A 137 11.59 2.82 11.09
CA GLU A 137 10.62 3.82 11.54
C GLU A 137 10.73 5.10 10.72
N TYR A 138 9.58 5.67 10.36
CA TYR A 138 9.52 6.96 9.71
C TYR A 138 8.23 7.72 10.02
N GLU A 139 8.30 9.04 9.91
CA GLU A 139 7.15 9.95 9.98
C GLU A 139 7.01 10.68 8.67
N ILE A 140 5.80 10.72 8.13
CA ILE A 140 5.51 11.40 6.87
C ILE A 140 4.36 12.38 7.05
N LYS A 141 4.52 13.56 6.45
CA LYS A 141 3.49 14.58 6.38
C LYS A 141 2.78 14.49 5.05
N PHE A 142 1.47 14.33 5.07
CA PHE A 142 0.60 14.40 3.89
C PHE A 142 -0.22 15.68 3.87
N ASN A 143 -0.44 16.26 2.70
CA ASN A 143 -1.42 17.33 2.53
C ASN A 143 -2.87 16.78 2.51
N ARG A 144 -3.87 17.65 2.34
CA ARG A 144 -5.29 17.24 2.30
C ARG A 144 -5.64 16.30 1.15
N SER A 145 -4.85 16.34 0.08
CA SER A 145 -4.98 15.50 -1.11
C SER A 145 -4.12 14.24 -1.02
N MET A 146 -3.57 13.94 0.16
CA MET A 146 -2.67 12.80 0.41
C MET A 146 -1.37 12.82 -0.39
N GLU A 147 -0.97 13.98 -0.91
CA GLU A 147 0.37 14.14 -1.51
C GLU A 147 1.39 14.31 -0.38
N PRO A 148 2.57 13.66 -0.48
CA PRO A 148 3.60 13.72 0.54
C PRO A 148 4.29 15.09 0.51
N LEU A 149 4.57 15.65 1.68
CA LEU A 149 5.23 16.95 1.83
C LEU A 149 6.63 16.81 2.40
N GLU A 150 6.75 16.09 3.51
CA GLU A 150 7.99 15.91 4.25
C GLU A 150 8.03 14.51 4.86
N MET A 151 9.23 13.95 5.02
CA MET A 151 9.44 12.66 5.67
C MET A 151 10.69 12.67 6.54
N TYR A 152 10.58 12.13 7.74
CA TYR A 152 11.66 11.94 8.70
C TYR A 152 11.85 10.44 8.89
N MET A 153 13.04 9.92 8.63
CA MET A 153 13.33 8.49 8.73
C MET A 153 14.48 8.26 9.68
N ARG A 154 14.32 7.33 10.62
CA ARG A 154 15.42 6.91 11.49
C ARG A 154 16.30 5.92 10.73
N ASN A 155 17.59 6.23 10.62
CA ASN A 155 18.58 5.26 10.17
C ASN A 155 18.73 4.18 11.25
N PRO A 156 18.45 2.90 10.96
CA PRO A 156 18.49 1.85 11.97
C PRO A 156 19.91 1.58 12.50
N GLU A 157 20.96 1.84 11.70
CA GLU A 157 22.35 1.58 12.09
C GLU A 157 22.93 2.73 12.95
N SER A 158 22.76 3.98 12.52
CA SER A 158 23.33 5.14 13.22
C SER A 158 22.40 5.73 14.28
N GLY A 159 21.09 5.49 14.16
CA GLY A 159 20.05 6.13 14.96
C GLY A 159 19.76 7.59 14.59
N ASP A 160 20.49 8.16 13.62
CA ASP A 160 20.27 9.51 13.11
C ASP A 160 18.92 9.60 12.38
N VAL A 161 18.31 10.78 12.40
CA VAL A 161 17.08 11.06 11.66
C VAL A 161 17.41 11.82 10.39
N GLU A 162 17.09 11.25 9.24
CA GLU A 162 17.18 11.88 7.94
C GLU A 162 15.87 12.60 7.62
N HIS A 163 15.97 13.82 7.09
CA HIS A 163 14.83 14.62 6.67
C HIS A 163 14.81 14.79 5.15
N HIS A 164 13.70 14.41 4.55
CA HIS A 164 13.43 14.47 3.11
C HIS A 164 12.23 15.39 2.86
N VAL A 165 12.40 16.36 1.98
CA VAL A 165 11.31 17.26 1.53
C VAL A 165 10.93 16.85 0.12
N PHE A 166 9.66 16.51 -0.07
CA PHE A 166 9.12 16.22 -1.39
C PHE A 166 8.91 17.56 -2.10
N ARG A 167 9.48 17.72 -3.30
CA ARG A 167 9.27 18.94 -4.08
C ARG A 167 7.86 18.89 -4.65
N GLU A 168 7.09 19.96 -4.45
CA GLU A 168 5.92 20.23 -5.27
C GLU A 168 6.38 20.17 -6.74
N ASN A 169 5.72 19.36 -7.56
CA ASN A 169 6.00 19.17 -8.98
C ASN A 169 5.74 20.47 -9.79
N GLY A 170 6.53 21.52 -9.54
CA GLY A 170 6.55 22.75 -10.33
C GLY A 170 7.63 22.74 -11.41
N ASP A 171 8.50 21.72 -11.43
CA ASP A 171 9.63 21.61 -12.36
C ASP A 171 9.93 20.12 -12.63
N THR A 172 8.92 19.37 -13.09
CA THR A 172 9.15 18.11 -13.81
C THR A 172 9.77 18.46 -15.15
N GLY A 173 11.04 18.89 -15.13
CA GLY A 173 11.71 19.41 -16.32
C GLY A 173 11.58 18.43 -17.47
N ASP A 174 10.80 18.80 -18.49
CA ASP A 174 10.52 18.10 -19.75
C ASP A 174 10.89 16.60 -19.74
N ILE A 175 10.33 15.84 -18.79
CA ILE A 175 10.29 14.40 -18.94
C ILE A 175 9.19 14.21 -19.98
N ASP A 176 9.62 14.00 -21.22
CA ASP A 176 8.81 13.78 -22.43
C ASP A 176 8.08 12.41 -22.36
N GLY A 177 7.50 12.13 -21.19
CA GLY A 177 6.66 11.00 -20.86
C GLY A 177 5.35 11.53 -20.29
N ASP A 178 4.25 10.91 -20.69
CA ASP A 178 2.88 11.33 -20.46
C ASP A 178 2.47 11.22 -18.97
N TYR A 179 3.08 12.05 -18.11
CA TYR A 179 2.78 12.10 -16.68
C TYR A 179 1.46 12.82 -16.38
N ASP A 180 0.92 13.58 -17.33
CA ASP A 180 -0.41 14.20 -17.21
C ASP A 180 -1.51 13.12 -17.28
N GLU A 181 -1.35 12.03 -18.05
CA GLU A 181 -2.27 10.88 -18.00
C GLU A 181 -2.24 10.19 -16.62
N LEU A 182 -1.08 10.06 -15.95
CA LEU A 182 -0.99 9.49 -14.59
C LEU A 182 -1.62 10.39 -13.50
N ARG A 183 -1.76 11.71 -13.75
CA ARG A 183 -2.47 12.64 -12.85
C ARG A 183 -3.97 12.68 -13.12
N GLU A 184 -4.40 12.54 -14.38
CA GLU A 184 -5.81 12.60 -14.77
C GLU A 184 -6.53 11.26 -14.55
N ASP A 185 -5.83 10.13 -14.72
CA ASP A 185 -6.28 8.77 -14.33
C ASP A 185 -5.81 8.36 -12.93
N GLY A 186 -5.16 9.27 -12.17
CA GLY A 186 -4.60 9.00 -10.85
C GLY A 186 -3.71 7.75 -10.80
N PHE A 187 -3.15 7.45 -9.64
CA PHE A 187 -2.79 6.06 -9.35
C PHE A 187 -4.09 5.30 -9.05
N HIS A 188 -5.01 5.17 -10.02
CA HIS A 188 -6.13 4.23 -9.95
C HIS A 188 -5.58 2.80 -10.12
N THR A 189 -4.75 2.36 -9.18
CA THR A 189 -4.85 0.97 -8.76
C THR A 189 -6.34 0.75 -8.47
N ALA A 190 -6.92 -0.31 -9.02
CA ALA A 190 -8.33 -0.66 -8.85
C ALA A 190 -8.58 -0.96 -7.36
N TYR A 191 -8.60 0.08 -6.55
CA TYR A 191 -8.78 0.02 -5.13
C TYR A 191 -10.25 -0.23 -4.88
N PHE A 192 -10.54 -1.08 -3.89
CA PHE A 192 -11.89 -1.28 -3.40
C PHE A 192 -12.34 0.00 -2.69
N ASN A 193 -12.74 1.02 -3.47
CA ASN A 193 -13.57 2.08 -2.95
C ASN A 193 -14.96 1.49 -2.74
N MET A 194 -15.18 0.96 -1.54
CA MET A 194 -16.36 0.17 -1.23
C MET A 194 -17.55 1.04 -0.85
N ASP A 195 -17.85 2.09 -1.63
CA ASP A 195 -19.08 2.87 -1.48
C ASP A 195 -20.34 1.95 -1.51
N GLU A 196 -20.21 0.75 -2.08
CA GLU A 196 -21.25 -0.30 -2.14
C GLU A 196 -20.82 -1.62 -1.44
N TRP A 197 -20.16 -1.56 -0.28
CA TRP A 197 -19.65 -2.76 0.44
C TRP A 197 -20.70 -3.84 0.80
N GLU A 198 -21.98 -3.47 0.88
CA GLU A 198 -23.05 -4.37 1.31
C GLU A 198 -23.23 -5.58 0.38
N GLU A 199 -22.89 -5.45 -0.91
CA GLU A 199 -22.94 -6.57 -1.86
C GLU A 199 -21.89 -7.66 -1.58
N TYR A 200 -20.78 -7.28 -0.92
CA TYR A 200 -19.69 -8.18 -0.55
C TYR A 200 -19.89 -8.80 0.83
N ARG A 201 -20.97 -8.48 1.55
CA ARG A 201 -21.21 -9.01 2.90
C ARG A 201 -21.41 -10.53 2.88
N GLU A 202 -20.47 -11.27 3.45
CA GLU A 202 -20.54 -12.73 3.61
C GLU A 202 -21.16 -13.12 4.97
N GLY A 203 -20.91 -12.34 6.02
CA GLY A 203 -21.41 -12.67 7.36
C GLY A 203 -20.86 -11.79 8.48
N THR A 204 -20.81 -12.36 9.68
CA THR A 204 -20.25 -11.72 10.88
C THR A 204 -19.46 -12.72 11.70
N GLU A 205 -18.37 -12.28 12.33
CA GLU A 205 -17.53 -13.12 13.20
C GLU A 205 -17.01 -12.31 14.40
N THR A 206 -16.87 -12.96 15.55
CA THR A 206 -16.20 -12.34 16.70
C THR A 206 -14.71 -12.64 16.68
N ILE A 207 -13.88 -11.62 16.49
CA ILE A 207 -12.41 -11.73 16.50
C ILE A 207 -11.85 -11.17 17.81
N ARG A 208 -10.76 -11.77 18.30
CA ARG A 208 -10.02 -11.28 19.47
C ARG A 208 -8.72 -10.60 19.04
N VAL A 209 -8.50 -9.40 19.55
CA VAL A 209 -7.23 -8.67 19.41
C VAL A 209 -6.75 -8.34 20.81
N GLY A 210 -5.62 -8.94 21.22
CA GLY A 210 -5.14 -8.88 22.60
C GLY A 210 -6.19 -9.38 23.60
N SER A 211 -6.63 -8.49 24.50
CA SER A 211 -7.67 -8.77 25.51
C SER A 211 -9.09 -8.36 25.09
N ASN A 212 -9.22 -7.69 23.95
CA ASN A 212 -10.47 -7.16 23.43
C ASN A 212 -11.15 -8.19 22.49
N SER A 213 -12.45 -8.07 22.30
CA SER A 213 -13.24 -8.89 21.37
C SER A 213 -14.15 -7.98 20.56
N PHE A 214 -14.13 -8.16 19.24
CA PHE A 214 -14.82 -7.30 18.27
C PHE A 214 -15.84 -8.10 17.49
N ASN A 215 -17.03 -7.54 17.29
CA ASN A 215 -18.01 -8.13 16.39
C ASN A 215 -17.77 -7.56 14.99
N THR A 216 -17.22 -8.37 14.10
CA THR A 216 -16.79 -7.93 12.77
C THR A 216 -17.82 -8.32 11.71
N THR A 217 -17.94 -7.50 10.66
CA THR A 217 -18.54 -7.91 9.39
C THR A 217 -17.48 -8.56 8.53
N ILE A 218 -17.82 -9.69 7.90
CA ILE A 218 -16.98 -10.33 6.90
C ILE A 218 -17.43 -9.83 5.52
N LEU A 219 -16.48 -9.28 4.78
CA LEU A 219 -16.61 -8.93 3.38
C LEU A 219 -15.83 -9.95 2.54
N PHE A 220 -16.39 -10.39 1.42
CA PHE A 220 -15.79 -11.34 0.50
C PHE A 220 -15.89 -10.85 -0.93
N TYR A 221 -14.74 -10.80 -1.60
CA TYR A 221 -14.61 -10.48 -3.01
C TYR A 221 -13.95 -11.65 -3.75
N GLU A 222 -14.50 -12.01 -4.90
CA GLU A 222 -13.94 -12.96 -5.84
C GLU A 222 -13.74 -12.23 -7.18
N GLY A 223 -12.48 -12.12 -7.60
CA GLY A 223 -12.08 -11.45 -8.82
C GLY A 223 -11.45 -12.41 -9.82
N THR A 224 -11.77 -12.21 -11.09
CA THR A 224 -11.09 -12.80 -12.25
C THR A 224 -10.51 -11.67 -13.08
N GLU A 225 -9.25 -11.78 -13.47
CA GLU A 225 -8.66 -10.86 -14.43
C GLU A 225 -9.17 -11.18 -15.85
N GLU A 226 -9.65 -10.20 -16.62
CA GLU A 226 -10.29 -10.45 -17.93
C GLU A 226 -9.34 -11.09 -18.97
N GLU A 227 -8.03 -10.89 -18.84
CA GLU A 227 -7.01 -11.43 -19.74
C GLU A 227 -6.17 -12.56 -19.13
N GLY A 228 -6.42 -12.93 -17.87
CA GLY A 228 -5.68 -13.94 -17.12
C GLY A 228 -6.56 -15.10 -16.66
N ASP A 229 -5.94 -16.27 -16.44
CA ASP A 229 -6.60 -17.36 -15.70
C ASP A 229 -6.54 -17.10 -14.18
N GLU A 230 -5.97 -15.97 -13.73
CA GLU A 230 -5.77 -15.63 -12.32
C GLU A 230 -7.09 -15.36 -11.60
N HIS A 231 -7.26 -16.07 -10.49
CA HIS A 231 -8.44 -16.03 -9.65
C HIS A 231 -8.00 -15.61 -8.23
N MET A 232 -8.42 -14.42 -7.83
CA MET A 232 -8.09 -13.88 -6.52
C MET A 232 -9.34 -13.83 -5.64
N ASN A 233 -9.21 -14.43 -4.45
CA ASN A 233 -10.21 -14.35 -3.40
C ASN A 233 -9.70 -13.45 -2.28
N VAL A 234 -10.49 -12.44 -1.90
CA VAL A 234 -10.14 -11.53 -0.81
C VAL A 234 -11.25 -11.51 0.24
N ARG A 235 -10.86 -11.64 1.51
CA ARG A 235 -11.73 -11.45 2.67
C ARG A 235 -11.21 -10.36 3.56
N TRP A 236 -12.13 -9.53 4.07
CA TRP A 236 -11.85 -8.53 5.09
C TRP A 236 -12.81 -8.71 6.27
N TRP A 237 -12.29 -8.57 7.47
CA TRP A 237 -13.08 -8.52 8.70
C TRP A 237 -13.01 -7.10 9.23
N ILE A 238 -14.14 -6.41 9.20
CA ILE A 238 -14.21 -4.97 9.50
C ILE A 238 -15.14 -4.67 10.69
N THR A 239 -14.83 -3.62 11.46
CA THR A 239 -15.65 -3.05 12.53
C THR A 239 -15.33 -1.56 12.69
N GLU A 240 -16.33 -0.72 12.95
CA GLU A 240 -16.14 0.71 13.25
C GLU A 240 -15.50 0.96 14.63
N GLU A 241 -15.32 -0.09 15.43
CA GLU A 241 -14.78 0.00 16.80
C GLU A 241 -13.25 0.19 16.84
N VAL A 242 -12.55 0.14 15.71
CA VAL A 242 -11.10 0.30 15.61
C VAL A 242 -10.70 1.31 14.53
N PRO A 243 -9.59 2.06 14.72
CA PRO A 243 -9.08 2.97 13.69
C PRO A 243 -8.77 2.23 12.39
N GLY A 244 -9.25 2.74 11.26
CA GLY A 244 -9.05 2.09 9.96
C GLY A 244 -10.04 0.98 9.63
N GLN A 245 -10.98 0.69 10.53
CA GLN A 245 -12.05 -0.31 10.45
C GLN A 245 -11.64 -1.78 10.24
N LEU A 246 -10.46 -2.06 9.72
CA LEU A 246 -9.99 -3.40 9.43
C LEU A 246 -9.50 -4.08 10.71
N ILE A 247 -9.84 -5.34 10.95
CA ILE A 247 -9.27 -6.21 12.01
C ILE A 247 -8.37 -7.30 11.43
N LYS A 248 -8.77 -7.84 10.28
CA LYS A 248 -8.09 -8.95 9.61
C LYS A 248 -8.37 -8.90 8.12
N TYR A 249 -7.45 -9.38 7.32
CA TYR A 249 -7.71 -9.69 5.92
C TYR A 249 -7.01 -10.98 5.49
N GLU A 250 -7.50 -11.56 4.40
CA GLU A 250 -6.89 -12.70 3.74
C GLU A 250 -7.09 -12.59 2.23
N MET A 251 -6.00 -12.63 1.48
CA MET A 251 -5.96 -12.76 0.03
C MET A 251 -5.44 -14.15 -0.32
N ARG A 252 -6.07 -14.79 -1.30
CA ARG A 252 -5.62 -16.07 -1.86
C ARG A 252 -5.62 -15.99 -3.36
N ASP A 253 -4.49 -16.34 -3.95
CA ASP A 253 -4.44 -16.78 -5.34
C ASP A 253 -4.89 -18.25 -5.37
N THR A 254 -6.01 -18.54 -6.04
CA THR A 254 -6.54 -19.91 -6.05
C THR A 254 -5.81 -20.84 -7.02
N ASN A 255 -5.00 -20.31 -7.93
CA ASN A 255 -4.22 -21.10 -8.88
C ASN A 255 -2.87 -21.48 -8.30
N GLU A 256 -2.18 -20.50 -7.70
CA GLU A 256 -0.83 -20.71 -7.17
C GLU A 256 -0.84 -21.20 -5.72
N GLY A 257 -1.99 -21.13 -5.04
CA GLY A 257 -2.10 -21.50 -3.63
C GLY A 257 -1.42 -20.52 -2.68
N THR A 258 -0.86 -19.43 -3.20
CA THR A 258 -0.27 -18.34 -2.42
C THR A 258 -1.33 -17.64 -1.60
N ARG A 259 -1.00 -17.36 -0.34
CA ARG A 259 -1.87 -16.68 0.61
C ARG A 259 -1.13 -15.50 1.23
N VAL A 260 -1.76 -14.34 1.23
CA VAL A 260 -1.31 -13.16 1.98
C VAL A 260 -2.37 -12.85 3.02
N SER A 261 -1.98 -12.58 4.25
CA SER A 261 -2.91 -12.24 5.32
C SER A 261 -2.34 -11.21 6.26
N GLY A 262 -3.22 -10.48 6.93
CA GLY A 262 -2.84 -9.59 8.00
C GLY A 262 -3.85 -9.65 9.13
N GLU A 263 -3.35 -9.55 10.36
CA GLU A 263 -4.14 -9.57 11.58
C GLU A 263 -3.68 -8.45 12.50
N MET A 264 -4.62 -7.64 12.98
CA MET A 264 -4.33 -6.61 13.95
C MET A 264 -3.87 -7.26 15.26
N LEU A 265 -2.73 -6.81 15.77
CA LEU A 265 -2.16 -7.23 17.05
C LEU A 265 -2.60 -6.32 18.18
N ASP A 266 -2.65 -5.01 17.91
CA ASP A 266 -2.92 -3.97 18.91
C ASP A 266 -3.47 -2.69 18.28
N PHE A 267 -4.13 -1.86 19.07
CA PHE A 267 -4.51 -0.49 18.72
C PHE A 267 -4.42 0.40 19.97
N ARG A 268 -3.95 1.64 19.78
CA ARG A 268 -3.66 2.57 20.89
C ARG A 268 -4.04 4.00 20.51
N ASP A 269 -4.18 4.87 21.50
CA ASP A 269 -4.60 6.27 21.39
C ASP A 269 -3.59 7.27 22.00
N ASP A 270 -2.34 6.83 22.20
CA ASP A 270 -1.27 7.59 22.86
C ASP A 270 -0.09 7.94 21.93
N TYR A 271 -0.27 7.82 20.62
CA TYR A 271 0.78 8.15 19.66
C TYR A 271 1.04 9.67 19.62
N THR A 272 2.31 10.03 19.46
CA THR A 272 2.77 11.42 19.37
C THR A 272 3.91 11.52 18.37
N VAL A 273 4.13 12.73 17.85
CA VAL A 273 5.24 13.04 16.92
C VAL A 273 6.58 12.76 17.62
N ARG A 274 7.39 11.89 17.01
CA ARG A 274 8.68 11.39 17.48
C ARG A 274 9.87 12.07 16.80
N PHE A 275 9.76 12.41 15.51
CA PHE A 275 10.91 12.85 14.70
C PHE A 275 10.78 14.30 14.24
N ALA A 276 9.60 14.71 13.77
CA ALA A 276 9.38 16.04 13.19
C ALA A 276 9.37 17.21 14.22
N SER A 277 9.55 16.90 15.51
CA SER A 277 9.49 17.85 16.63
C SER A 277 10.86 18.33 17.14
N ASN A 278 11.97 17.95 16.49
CA ASN A 278 13.35 18.35 16.86
C ASN A 278 13.91 19.52 16.05
#